data_AF-A0A6M0LNA2-F1
#
_entry.id   AF-A0A6M0LNA2-F1
#
_cell.length_a   1.000
_cell.length_b   1.000
_cell.length_c   1.000
_cell.angle_alpha   90.00
_cell.angle_beta   90.00
_cell.angle_gamma   90.00
#
_symmetry.space_group_name_H-M   'P 1'
#
loop_
_entity.id
_entity.type
_entity.pdbx_description
1 polymer ?
#
loop_
_entity_poly.entity_id
_entity_poly.type
_entity_poly.pdbx_seq_one_letter_code
_entity_poly.pdbx_strand_id
1 'polypeptide(L)'
;MIHSRDTWEAIAESFLPPCKEVVQRNRAITAQYAQLYLKHHDIYKWAGMAAFASSQVGVALAFAEMMQTPGRMMETEHHEKPGDMVQGIGDFLAGATRGVFSLPFMLFDVAAKNILLNDLEEIRKGNNAIYNDIAWAHMAYTKGGLAEIEGNISDNEREFLLSGFRQIDEGAALMKTGSDHQQASALIREGNSRLLRHEQVNTLGPVFKAISPQGHIVVSFGSELNFGEAASPGHRSRASFADHFGYFEVLSGSRDVTDTQHRWQWIEENVLPVWYAVDDGFGRWSGTERVFRSMAEGEANMFQQIAHFASTMSFLR
;
A
#
# COMPACT_ATOMS: atom_id res chain seq x y z
N MET A 1 16.26 26.43 16.16
CA MET A 1 17.44 25.70 15.65
C MET A 1 16.87 24.63 14.74
N ILE A 2 17.29 24.60 13.47
CA ILE A 2 16.86 23.55 12.53
C ILE A 2 17.65 22.28 12.86
N HIS A 3 16.96 21.15 12.97
CA HIS A 3 17.60 19.86 13.19
C HIS A 3 18.09 19.30 11.87
N SER A 4 19.14 18.46 11.89
CA SER A 4 19.61 17.82 10.67
C SER A 4 18.67 16.73 10.18
N ARG A 5 18.69 16.46 8.87
CA ARG A 5 17.98 15.33 8.24
C ARG A 5 18.28 14.01 8.93
N ASP A 6 19.56 13.71 9.17
CA ASP A 6 19.98 12.49 9.87
C ASP A 6 19.32 12.34 11.24
N THR A 7 19.06 13.46 11.94
CA THR A 7 18.33 13.43 13.22
C THR A 7 16.89 12.99 13.00
N TRP A 8 16.20 13.56 12.01
CA TRP A 8 14.83 13.19 11.69
C TRP A 8 14.70 11.76 11.19
N GLU A 9 15.61 11.32 10.32
CA GLU A 9 15.69 9.93 9.83
C GLU A 9 15.95 8.95 10.98
N ALA A 10 16.87 9.25 11.90
CA ALA A 10 17.13 8.40 13.06
C ALA A 10 15.92 8.27 13.98
N ILE A 11 15.15 9.36 14.18
CA ILE A 11 13.91 9.28 14.97
C ILE A 11 12.88 8.43 14.21
N ALA A 12 12.74 8.58 12.89
CA ALA A 12 11.81 7.79 12.09
C ALA A 12 12.13 6.28 12.18
N GLU A 13 13.40 5.93 11.99
CA GLU A 13 13.90 4.56 12.06
C GLU A 13 13.73 3.95 13.46
N SER A 14 13.79 4.76 14.52
CA SER A 14 13.63 4.27 15.91
C SER A 14 12.27 3.66 16.21
N PHE A 15 11.25 3.93 15.37
CA PHE A 15 9.92 3.32 15.49
C PHE A 15 9.81 1.97 14.78
N LEU A 16 10.83 1.54 14.04
CA LEU A 16 10.78 0.36 13.21
C LEU A 16 11.59 -0.81 13.80
N PRO A 17 11.04 -2.04 13.75
CA PRO A 17 11.81 -3.26 13.96
C PRO A 17 12.99 -3.37 12.97
N PRO A 18 14.05 -4.14 13.29
CA PRO A 18 15.18 -4.34 12.38
C PRO A 18 14.77 -4.88 10.99
N CYS A 19 15.52 -4.53 9.94
CA CYS A 19 15.23 -4.94 8.55
C CYS A 19 15.08 -6.46 8.32
N LYS A 20 15.66 -7.29 9.19
CA LYS A 20 15.53 -8.77 9.13
C LYS A 20 14.15 -9.28 9.56
N GLU A 21 13.39 -8.49 10.33
CA GLU A 21 12.05 -8.84 10.81
C GLU A 21 11.00 -8.37 9.81
N VAL A 22 11.03 -8.93 8.60
CA VAL A 22 10.32 -8.44 7.41
C VAL A 22 8.84 -8.11 7.64
N VAL A 23 8.04 -9.08 8.11
CA VAL A 23 6.60 -8.89 8.31
C VAL A 23 6.31 -7.90 9.44
N GLN A 24 7.06 -7.98 10.54
CA GLN A 24 6.87 -7.09 11.69
C GLN A 24 7.27 -5.66 11.35
N ARG A 25 8.35 -5.46 10.59
CA ARG A 25 8.78 -4.15 10.10
C ARG A 25 7.78 -3.55 9.15
N ASN A 26 7.24 -4.32 8.20
CA ASN A 26 6.18 -3.83 7.32
C ASN A 26 4.93 -3.41 8.11
N ARG A 27 4.51 -4.25 9.08
CA ARG A 27 3.38 -3.91 9.96
C ARG A 27 3.63 -2.62 10.74
N ALA A 28 4.86 -2.41 11.24
CA ALA A 28 5.22 -1.17 11.91
C ALA A 28 5.17 0.05 10.96
N ILE A 29 5.66 -0.07 9.73
CA ILE A 29 5.54 0.98 8.69
C ILE A 29 4.07 1.32 8.43
N THR A 30 3.23 0.31 8.18
CA THR A 30 1.78 0.48 8.00
C THR A 30 1.15 1.21 9.20
N ALA A 31 1.50 0.79 10.42
CA ALA A 31 0.99 1.39 11.65
C ALA A 31 1.42 2.86 11.80
N GLN A 32 2.66 3.21 11.46
CA GLN A 32 3.14 4.60 11.49
C GLN A 32 2.33 5.49 10.54
N TYR A 33 2.09 5.04 9.30
CA TYR A 33 1.26 5.77 8.34
C TYR A 33 -0.18 5.93 8.83
N ALA A 34 -0.78 4.86 9.36
CA ALA A 34 -2.15 4.88 9.88
C ALA A 34 -2.27 5.83 11.09
N GLN A 35 -1.30 5.81 12.01
CA GLN A 35 -1.28 6.72 13.17
C GLN A 35 -1.09 8.18 12.74
N LEU A 36 -0.23 8.43 11.77
CA LEU A 36 0.00 9.77 11.22
C LEU A 36 -1.28 10.32 10.59
N TYR A 37 -1.97 9.50 9.79
CA TYR A 37 -3.27 9.85 9.24
C TYR A 37 -4.32 10.07 10.35
N LEU A 38 -4.49 9.15 11.31
CA LEU A 38 -5.48 9.33 12.38
C LEU A 38 -5.32 10.62 13.19
N LYS A 39 -4.07 11.02 13.45
CA LYS A 39 -3.78 12.23 14.24
C LYS A 39 -3.97 13.53 13.45
N HIS A 40 -3.76 13.49 12.13
CA HIS A 40 -3.66 14.67 11.27
C HIS A 40 -4.32 14.41 9.91
N HIS A 41 -5.51 13.78 9.94
CA HIS A 41 -6.21 13.32 8.74
C HIS A 41 -6.60 14.49 7.85
N ASP A 42 -6.75 15.69 8.42
CA ASP A 42 -7.02 16.95 7.75
C ASP A 42 -5.92 17.33 6.76
N ILE A 43 -4.66 16.98 7.03
CA ILE A 43 -3.51 17.42 6.22
C ILE A 43 -2.67 16.29 5.60
N TYR A 44 -2.61 15.08 6.18
CA TYR A 44 -1.73 14.00 5.69
C TYR A 44 -2.46 12.93 4.87
N LYS A 45 -3.05 13.35 3.75
CA LYS A 45 -3.78 12.46 2.83
C LYS A 45 -2.89 11.37 2.22
N TRP A 46 -1.62 11.70 1.96
CA TRP A 46 -0.62 10.76 1.45
C TRP A 46 -0.40 9.61 2.44
N ALA A 47 -0.29 9.89 3.75
CA ALA A 47 -0.09 8.87 4.77
C ALA A 47 -1.27 7.88 4.83
N GLY A 48 -2.50 8.37 4.64
CA GLY A 48 -3.68 7.52 4.57
C GLY A 48 -3.60 6.52 3.39
N MET A 49 -3.23 6.98 2.20
CA MET A 49 -3.00 6.09 1.05
C MET A 49 -1.85 5.12 1.27
N ALA A 50 -0.72 5.60 1.79
CA ALA A 50 0.48 4.81 2.04
C ALA A 50 0.22 3.68 3.04
N ALA A 51 -0.66 3.88 4.03
CA ALA A 51 -1.09 2.81 4.94
C ALA A 51 -1.81 1.67 4.19
N PHE A 52 -2.74 1.95 3.27
CA PHE A 52 -3.39 0.91 2.47
C PHE A 52 -2.40 0.18 1.57
N ALA A 53 -1.55 0.93 0.86
CA ALA A 53 -0.50 0.36 -0.01
C ALA A 53 0.45 -0.56 0.78
N SER A 54 0.95 -0.08 1.92
CA SER A 54 1.86 -0.83 2.78
C SER A 54 1.18 -2.05 3.42
N SER A 55 -0.11 -1.96 3.77
CA SER A 55 -0.88 -3.10 4.27
C SER A 55 -0.96 -4.22 3.23
N GLN A 56 -1.18 -3.88 1.96
CA GLN A 56 -1.24 -4.86 0.87
C GLN A 56 0.10 -5.53 0.62
N VAL A 57 1.20 -4.78 0.67
CA VAL A 57 2.55 -5.34 0.66
C VAL A 57 2.72 -6.32 1.83
N GLY A 58 2.24 -5.97 3.01
CA GLY A 58 2.30 -6.83 4.20
C GLY A 58 1.60 -8.18 4.02
N VAL A 59 0.43 -8.19 3.36
CA VAL A 59 -0.30 -9.42 3.02
C VAL A 59 0.51 -10.29 2.08
N ALA A 60 1.11 -9.71 1.04
CA ALA A 60 1.96 -10.44 0.09
C ALA A 60 3.20 -11.04 0.76
N LEU A 61 3.83 -10.31 1.68
CA LEU A 61 4.99 -10.79 2.44
C LEU A 61 4.63 -11.93 3.39
N ALA A 62 3.51 -11.81 4.11
CA ALA A 62 3.03 -12.88 5.00
C ALA A 62 2.67 -14.16 4.21
N PHE A 63 2.08 -14.01 3.02
CA PHE A 63 1.85 -15.13 2.12
C PHE A 63 3.17 -15.77 1.66
N ALA A 64 4.19 -14.97 1.32
CA ALA A 64 5.50 -15.48 0.93
C ALA A 64 6.18 -16.27 2.05
N GLU A 65 6.15 -15.76 3.29
CA GLU A 65 6.71 -16.43 4.46
C GLU A 65 6.02 -17.78 4.74
N MET A 66 4.69 -17.83 4.58
CA MET A 66 3.91 -19.06 4.66
C MET A 66 4.33 -20.09 3.60
N MET A 67 4.59 -19.65 2.37
CA MET A 67 5.03 -20.50 1.25
C MET A 67 6.50 -20.98 1.38
N GLN A 68 7.29 -20.33 2.23
CA GLN A 68 8.69 -20.66 2.49
C GLN A 68 8.88 -21.58 3.70
N THR A 69 7.94 -21.61 4.66
CA THR A 69 8.03 -22.44 5.87
C THR A 69 7.44 -23.84 5.61
N PRO A 70 8.26 -24.90 5.42
CA PRO A 70 7.72 -26.25 5.27
C PRO A 70 7.33 -26.77 6.66
N GLY A 71 6.06 -27.09 6.88
CA GLY A 71 5.66 -28.01 7.97
C GLY A 71 4.92 -27.45 9.19
N ARG A 72 4.60 -26.15 9.30
CA ARG A 72 3.94 -25.61 10.50
C ARG A 72 2.40 -25.66 10.52
N MET A 73 1.79 -26.33 9.54
CA MET A 73 0.33 -26.58 9.50
C MET A 73 -0.08 -27.97 10.01
N MET A 74 0.86 -28.85 10.36
CA MET A 74 0.57 -30.24 10.76
C MET A 74 0.77 -30.56 12.26
N GLU A 75 1.11 -29.58 13.12
CA GLU A 75 1.52 -29.85 14.51
C GLU A 75 0.72 -29.16 15.62
N THR A 76 -0.51 -28.71 15.36
CA THR A 76 -1.44 -28.38 16.46
C THR A 76 -2.58 -29.40 16.50
N GLU A 77 -2.51 -30.26 17.51
CA GLU A 77 -3.24 -31.52 17.66
C GLU A 77 -4.76 -31.41 17.87
N HIS A 78 -5.47 -32.34 17.22
CA HIS A 78 -6.62 -33.16 17.64
C HIS A 78 -7.57 -32.69 18.77
N HIS A 79 -8.84 -32.47 18.41
CA HIS A 79 -9.97 -33.35 18.75
C HIS A 79 -11.28 -32.75 18.22
N GLU A 80 -11.76 -33.20 17.05
CA GLU A 80 -13.19 -33.26 16.72
C GLU A 80 -13.42 -34.04 15.43
N LYS A 81 -14.58 -34.73 15.34
CA LYS A 81 -14.82 -35.89 14.47
C LYS A 81 -14.64 -35.58 12.97
N PRO A 82 -13.92 -36.43 12.21
CA PRO A 82 -13.55 -36.18 10.82
C PRO A 82 -14.65 -36.64 9.85
N GLY A 83 -15.73 -35.87 9.75
CA GLY A 83 -16.85 -36.18 8.84
C GLY A 83 -17.32 -35.00 7.99
N ASP A 84 -17.74 -33.90 8.62
CA ASP A 84 -18.54 -32.90 7.89
C ASP A 84 -17.74 -31.75 7.24
N MET A 85 -16.61 -31.35 7.82
CA MET A 85 -15.92 -30.12 7.37
C MET A 85 -15.01 -30.34 6.13
N VAL A 86 -14.34 -31.49 6.07
CA VAL A 86 -13.50 -31.88 4.92
C VAL A 86 -14.39 -32.17 3.70
N GLN A 87 -15.60 -32.66 3.94
CA GLN A 87 -16.58 -32.91 2.88
C GLN A 87 -17.18 -31.59 2.37
N GLY A 88 -17.44 -30.61 3.23
CA GLY A 88 -17.88 -29.27 2.81
C GLY A 88 -16.85 -28.50 1.96
N ILE A 89 -15.56 -28.62 2.29
CA ILE A 89 -14.46 -28.03 1.50
C ILE A 89 -14.21 -28.83 0.21
N GLY A 90 -14.30 -30.16 0.30
CA GLY A 90 -14.19 -31.08 -0.84
C GLY A 90 -15.32 -30.91 -1.86
N ASP A 91 -16.55 -30.68 -1.40
CA ASP A 91 -17.72 -30.45 -2.24
C ASP A 91 -17.74 -29.02 -2.82
N PHE A 92 -17.17 -28.03 -2.11
CA PHE A 92 -16.94 -26.69 -2.66
C PHE A 92 -15.89 -26.72 -3.79
N LEU A 93 -14.78 -27.44 -3.57
CA LEU A 93 -13.75 -27.67 -4.60
C LEU A 93 -14.28 -28.51 -5.76
N ALA A 94 -15.10 -29.53 -5.51
CA ALA A 94 -15.68 -30.37 -6.56
C ALA A 94 -16.79 -29.65 -7.35
N GLY A 95 -17.61 -28.83 -6.69
CA GLY A 95 -18.67 -28.03 -7.31
C GLY A 95 -18.16 -26.96 -8.28
N ALA A 96 -16.95 -26.43 -8.04
CA ALA A 96 -16.28 -25.46 -8.90
C ALA A 96 -15.60 -26.08 -10.14
N THR A 97 -15.52 -27.41 -10.26
CA THR A 97 -14.76 -28.08 -11.35
C THR A 97 -15.56 -28.36 -12.63
N ARG A 98 -16.84 -28.01 -12.70
CA ARG A 98 -17.67 -28.31 -13.90
C ARG A 98 -17.91 -27.16 -14.88
N GLY A 99 -17.27 -26.02 -14.72
CA GLY A 99 -17.44 -24.94 -15.68
C GLY A 99 -16.25 -24.00 -15.77
N VAL A 100 -15.42 -24.24 -16.80
CA VAL A 100 -14.52 -23.26 -17.45
C VAL A 100 -13.14 -23.06 -16.76
N PHE A 101 -12.11 -23.66 -17.39
CA PHE A 101 -10.65 -23.52 -17.19
C PHE A 101 -10.04 -23.80 -15.81
N SER A 102 -9.86 -25.09 -15.50
CA SER A 102 -8.93 -25.56 -14.48
C SER A 102 -7.50 -25.67 -15.05
N LEU A 103 -6.58 -24.78 -14.65
CA LEU A 103 -5.13 -24.96 -14.84
C LEU A 103 -4.40 -24.91 -13.48
N PRO A 104 -3.37 -25.76 -13.25
CA PRO A 104 -2.86 -26.08 -11.93
C PRO A 104 -1.64 -25.24 -11.57
N PHE A 105 -1.69 -24.54 -10.43
CA PHE A 105 -0.49 -23.96 -9.78
C PHE A 105 0.58 -25.01 -9.39
N MET A 106 0.29 -26.31 -9.54
CA MET A 106 1.22 -27.41 -9.29
C MET A 106 2.27 -27.61 -10.41
N LEU A 107 2.31 -26.77 -11.45
CA LEU A 107 3.26 -26.87 -12.58
C LEU A 107 4.32 -25.77 -12.66
N PHE A 108 4.38 -24.84 -11.69
CA PHE A 108 5.47 -23.85 -11.68
C PHE A 108 6.75 -24.47 -11.10
N ASP A 109 7.74 -24.62 -11.97
CA ASP A 109 9.11 -25.00 -11.67
C ASP A 109 9.69 -24.18 -10.49
N VAL A 110 10.65 -24.74 -9.75
CA VAL A 110 11.37 -24.05 -8.66
C VAL A 110 11.89 -22.68 -9.12
N ALA A 111 12.27 -22.57 -10.40
CA ALA A 111 12.68 -21.32 -11.03
C ALA A 111 11.60 -20.23 -11.00
N ALA A 112 10.33 -20.55 -11.30
CA ALA A 112 9.24 -19.58 -11.28
C ALA A 112 8.87 -19.15 -9.85
N LYS A 113 8.93 -20.08 -8.88
CA LYS A 113 8.80 -19.75 -7.45
C LYS A 113 9.90 -18.78 -7.01
N ASN A 114 11.15 -19.03 -7.40
CA ASN A 114 12.27 -18.16 -7.04
C ASN A 114 12.18 -16.77 -7.67
N ILE A 115 11.72 -16.67 -8.93
CA ILE A 115 11.48 -15.38 -9.59
C ILE A 115 10.42 -14.58 -8.82
N LEU A 116 9.28 -15.18 -8.48
CA LEU A 116 8.23 -14.51 -7.71
C LEU A 116 8.72 -14.05 -6.34
N LEU A 117 9.50 -14.88 -5.64
CA LEU A 117 10.07 -14.52 -4.34
C LEU A 117 11.09 -13.38 -4.44
N ASN A 118 11.90 -13.34 -5.51
CA ASN A 118 12.83 -12.26 -5.75
C ASN A 118 12.10 -10.95 -6.07
N ASP A 119 11.06 -10.99 -6.90
CA ASP A 119 10.27 -9.81 -7.24
C ASP A 119 9.51 -9.26 -6.00
N LEU A 120 9.00 -10.15 -5.13
CA LEU A 120 8.42 -9.76 -3.84
C LEU A 120 9.44 -9.13 -2.90
N GLU A 121 10.69 -9.59 -2.94
CA GLU A 121 11.79 -8.98 -2.18
C GLU A 121 12.12 -7.56 -2.69
N GLU A 122 12.03 -7.30 -3.99
CA GLU A 122 12.14 -5.93 -4.53
C GLU A 122 10.97 -5.06 -4.06
N ILE A 123 9.73 -5.56 -4.08
CA ILE A 123 8.56 -4.83 -3.54
C ILE A 123 8.75 -4.52 -2.05
N ARG A 124 9.29 -5.46 -1.27
CA ARG A 124 9.64 -5.26 0.15
C ARG A 124 10.63 -4.12 0.32
N LYS A 125 11.70 -4.11 -0.47
CA LYS A 125 12.71 -3.04 -0.47
C LYS A 125 12.07 -1.70 -0.84
N GLY A 126 11.16 -1.71 -1.81
CA GLY A 126 10.40 -0.53 -2.21
C GLY A 126 9.59 0.08 -1.06
N ASN A 127 8.85 -0.72 -0.30
CA ASN A 127 8.10 -0.19 0.84
C ASN A 127 9.00 0.43 1.93
N ASN A 128 10.19 -0.15 2.15
CA ASN A 128 11.20 0.44 3.05
C ASN A 128 11.79 1.73 2.47
N ALA A 129 12.08 1.75 1.17
CA ALA A 129 12.61 2.93 0.50
C ALA A 129 11.63 4.11 0.57
N ILE A 130 10.34 3.87 0.35
CA ILE A 130 9.29 4.90 0.51
C ILE A 130 9.29 5.46 1.93
N TYR A 131 9.31 4.60 2.95
CA TYR A 131 9.32 5.05 4.33
C TYR A 131 10.55 5.92 4.63
N ASN A 132 11.73 5.45 4.27
CA ASN A 132 12.99 6.17 4.52
C ASN A 132 13.07 7.51 3.76
N ASP A 133 12.48 7.56 2.58
CA ASP A 133 12.48 8.75 1.71
C ASP A 133 11.64 9.91 2.30
N ILE A 134 10.51 9.61 2.95
CA ILE A 134 9.51 10.63 3.27
C ILE A 134 9.08 10.71 4.75
N ALA A 135 9.35 9.68 5.58
CA ALA A 135 8.93 9.69 6.98
C ALA A 135 9.60 10.81 7.78
N TRP A 136 10.89 11.08 7.51
CA TRP A 136 11.64 12.16 8.13
C TRP A 136 10.95 13.52 7.90
N ALA A 137 10.46 13.78 6.68
CA ALA A 137 9.86 15.04 6.28
C ALA A 137 8.52 15.28 6.97
N HIS A 138 7.69 14.24 7.07
CA HIS A 138 6.45 14.30 7.85
C HIS A 138 6.74 14.62 9.33
N MET A 139 7.72 13.95 9.93
CA MET A 139 8.07 14.17 11.34
C MET A 139 8.65 15.56 11.59
N ALA A 140 9.54 16.01 10.71
CA ALA A 140 10.10 17.36 10.71
C ALA A 140 8.99 18.41 10.65
N TYR A 141 8.05 18.24 9.72
CA TYR A 141 6.92 19.15 9.57
C TYR A 141 5.98 19.13 10.78
N THR A 142 5.59 17.96 11.27
CA THR A 142 4.68 17.85 12.43
C THR A 142 5.28 18.50 13.68
N LYS A 143 6.59 18.37 13.91
CA LYS A 143 7.23 18.84 15.17
C LYS A 143 7.84 20.23 15.07
N GLY A 144 8.39 20.62 13.93
CA GLY A 144 9.09 21.90 13.75
C GLY A 144 8.63 22.74 12.56
N GLY A 145 7.63 22.29 11.81
CA GLY A 145 7.01 23.05 10.73
C GLY A 145 7.83 23.07 9.43
N LEU A 146 7.37 23.85 8.45
CA LEU A 146 7.92 23.86 7.10
C LEU A 146 9.41 24.21 7.04
N ALA A 147 9.89 25.07 7.95
CA ALA A 147 11.28 25.49 8.01
C ALA A 147 12.26 24.33 8.23
N GLU A 148 11.85 23.27 8.97
CA GLU A 148 12.67 22.07 9.15
C GLU A 148 12.87 21.31 7.82
N ILE A 149 11.85 21.27 6.95
CA ILE A 149 11.98 20.63 5.64
C ILE A 149 12.86 21.50 4.73
N GLU A 150 12.61 22.81 4.69
CA GLU A 150 13.36 23.75 3.84
C GLU A 150 14.86 23.74 4.14
N GLY A 151 15.24 23.56 5.41
CA GLY A 151 16.64 23.47 5.81
C GLY A 151 17.34 22.14 5.48
N ASN A 152 16.60 21.11 5.07
CA ASN A 152 17.11 19.74 4.90
C ASN A 152 16.86 19.15 3.49
N ILE A 153 16.21 19.90 2.60
CA ILE A 153 15.83 19.45 1.27
C ILE A 153 17.02 19.43 0.29
N SER A 154 17.12 18.37 -0.51
CA SER A 154 18.04 18.28 -1.65
C SER A 154 17.42 18.88 -2.92
N ASP A 155 18.24 19.27 -3.90
CA ASP A 155 17.73 19.95 -5.11
C ASP A 155 16.72 19.12 -5.91
N ASN A 156 16.93 17.79 -6.01
CA ASN A 156 16.01 16.86 -6.69
C ASN A 156 14.69 16.62 -5.94
N GLU A 157 14.61 16.98 -4.66
CA GLU A 157 13.40 16.82 -3.85
C GLU A 157 12.52 18.09 -3.90
N ARG A 158 13.05 19.22 -4.39
CA ARG A 158 12.35 20.51 -4.40
C ARG A 158 11.08 20.52 -5.25
N GLU A 159 11.12 19.87 -6.41
CA GLU A 159 10.02 19.92 -7.39
C GLU A 159 8.72 19.36 -6.84
N PHE A 160 8.78 18.26 -6.09
CA PHE A 160 7.61 17.54 -5.60
C PHE A 160 7.50 17.50 -4.08
N LEU A 161 8.57 17.16 -3.36
CA LEU A 161 8.51 16.98 -1.92
C LEU A 161 8.33 18.34 -1.21
N LEU A 162 9.22 19.29 -1.47
CA LEU A 162 9.11 20.62 -0.86
C LEU A 162 7.87 21.37 -1.32
N SER A 163 7.58 21.36 -2.63
CA SER A 163 6.39 22.03 -3.16
C SER A 163 5.10 21.43 -2.58
N GLY A 164 5.06 20.11 -2.39
CA GLY A 164 3.95 19.41 -1.74
C GLY A 164 3.74 19.88 -0.30
N PHE A 165 4.80 19.91 0.50
CA PHE A 165 4.71 20.42 1.88
C PHE A 165 4.37 21.91 1.96
N ARG A 166 4.82 22.74 1.03
CA ARG A 166 4.42 24.16 0.96
C ARG A 166 2.92 24.32 0.71
N GLN A 167 2.35 23.54 -0.20
CA GLN A 167 0.92 23.57 -0.46
C GLN A 167 0.11 23.05 0.74
N ILE A 168 0.59 22.01 1.42
CA ILE A 168 -0.02 21.50 2.65
C ILE A 168 0.03 22.57 3.76
N ASP A 169 1.15 23.27 3.94
CA ASP A 169 1.32 24.32 4.93
C ASP A 169 0.41 25.53 4.65
N GLU A 170 0.34 25.98 3.40
CA GLU A 170 -0.57 27.05 2.98
C GLU A 170 -2.04 26.69 3.21
N GLY A 171 -2.46 25.49 2.81
CA GLY A 171 -3.82 25.00 3.05
C GLY A 171 -4.13 24.86 4.54
N ALA A 172 -3.18 24.36 5.34
CA ALA A 172 -3.35 24.27 6.80
C ALA A 172 -3.46 25.65 7.46
N ALA A 173 -2.73 26.65 6.96
CA ALA A 173 -2.84 28.03 7.43
C ALA A 173 -4.23 28.63 7.10
N LEU A 174 -4.75 28.40 5.89
CA LEU A 174 -6.10 28.83 5.50
C LEU A 174 -7.19 28.17 6.34
N MET A 175 -7.05 26.88 6.68
CA MET A 175 -8.00 26.20 7.58
C MET A 175 -8.03 26.85 8.97
N LYS A 176 -6.87 27.26 9.51
CA LYS A 176 -6.79 27.90 10.84
C LYS A 176 -7.43 29.28 10.86
N THR A 177 -7.36 30.04 9.76
CA THR A 177 -7.98 31.37 9.67
C THR A 177 -9.47 31.31 9.37
N GLY A 178 -10.04 30.12 9.10
CA GLY A 178 -11.43 29.93 8.72
C GLY A 178 -11.80 30.55 7.37
N SER A 179 -10.79 30.85 6.54
CA SER A 179 -10.96 31.47 5.23
C SER A 179 -10.95 30.40 4.14
N ASP A 180 -11.93 30.43 3.25
CA ASP A 180 -12.04 29.59 2.05
C ASP A 180 -11.65 28.10 2.25
N HIS A 181 -12.52 27.35 2.93
CA HIS A 181 -12.33 25.92 3.17
C HIS A 181 -12.15 25.10 1.88
N GLN A 182 -12.71 25.55 0.76
CA GLN A 182 -12.59 24.85 -0.51
C GLN A 182 -11.16 25.00 -1.07
N GLN A 183 -10.64 26.22 -1.07
CA GLN A 183 -9.25 26.48 -1.48
C GLN A 183 -8.26 25.75 -0.56
N ALA A 184 -8.48 25.81 0.76
CA ALA A 184 -7.64 25.13 1.73
C ALA A 184 -7.57 23.61 1.50
N SER A 185 -8.73 22.98 1.29
CA SER A 185 -8.84 21.56 0.97
C SER A 185 -8.16 21.21 -0.36
N ALA A 186 -8.32 22.05 -1.39
CA ALA A 186 -7.68 21.85 -2.68
C ALA A 186 -6.15 21.88 -2.58
N LEU A 187 -5.58 22.86 -1.88
CA LEU A 187 -4.13 22.96 -1.66
C LEU A 187 -3.58 21.75 -0.92
N ILE A 188 -4.26 21.29 0.13
CA ILE A 188 -3.85 20.09 0.87
C ILE A 188 -3.86 18.86 -0.03
N ARG A 189 -4.92 18.66 -0.83
CA ARG A 189 -5.02 17.50 -1.74
C ARG A 189 -3.95 17.56 -2.83
N GLU A 190 -3.74 18.74 -3.43
CA GLU A 190 -2.69 18.91 -4.44
C GLU A 190 -1.31 18.65 -3.84
N GLY A 191 -1.03 19.18 -2.66
CA GLY A 191 0.24 18.98 -1.97
C GLY A 191 0.53 17.51 -1.68
N ASN A 192 -0.47 16.76 -1.19
CA ASN A 192 -0.34 15.32 -0.97
C ASN A 192 -0.20 14.52 -2.28
N SER A 193 -0.85 14.95 -3.37
CA SER A 193 -0.64 14.37 -4.70
C SER A 193 0.79 14.59 -5.20
N ARG A 194 1.41 15.73 -4.89
CA ARG A 194 2.83 15.98 -5.17
C ARG A 194 3.75 15.09 -4.34
N LEU A 195 3.46 14.88 -3.05
CA LEU A 195 4.18 13.91 -2.24
C LEU A 195 4.10 12.50 -2.85
N LEU A 196 2.91 12.09 -3.31
CA LEU A 196 2.75 10.82 -4.02
C LEU A 196 3.56 10.80 -5.32
N ARG A 197 3.57 11.88 -6.10
CA ARG A 197 4.33 11.94 -7.34
C ARG A 197 5.84 11.85 -7.11
N HIS A 198 6.34 12.47 -6.03
CA HIS A 198 7.73 12.35 -5.59
C HIS A 198 8.10 10.87 -5.43
N GLU A 199 7.32 10.15 -4.63
CA GLU A 199 7.48 8.72 -4.36
C GLU A 199 7.50 7.89 -5.66
N GLN A 200 6.52 8.13 -6.54
CA GLN A 200 6.33 7.35 -7.76
C GLN A 200 7.45 7.54 -8.78
N VAL A 201 8.07 8.73 -8.83
CA VAL A 201 9.12 9.10 -9.80
C VAL A 201 10.52 8.83 -9.24
N ASN A 202 10.80 9.29 -8.02
CA ASN A 202 12.15 9.31 -7.47
C ASN A 202 12.48 8.04 -6.67
N THR A 203 11.48 7.45 -6.03
CA THR A 203 11.71 6.41 -5.01
C THR A 203 11.41 5.01 -5.56
N LEU A 204 10.28 4.86 -6.26
CA LEU A 204 9.86 3.57 -6.80
C LEU A 204 10.47 3.21 -8.16
N GLY A 205 11.01 4.18 -8.90
CA GLY A 205 11.62 3.94 -10.21
C GLY A 205 12.69 2.83 -10.21
N PRO A 206 13.68 2.85 -9.28
CA PRO A 206 14.67 1.77 -9.15
C PRO A 206 14.08 0.41 -8.80
N VAL A 207 13.06 0.38 -7.94
CA VAL A 207 12.38 -0.85 -7.51
C VAL A 207 11.72 -1.53 -8.70
N PHE A 208 10.92 -0.78 -9.46
CA PHE A 208 10.21 -1.32 -10.62
C PHE A 208 11.14 -1.77 -11.74
N LYS A 209 12.31 -1.13 -11.90
CA LYS A 209 13.35 -1.59 -12.85
C LYS A 209 14.04 -2.89 -12.44
N ALA A 210 14.00 -3.25 -11.15
CA ALA A 210 14.62 -4.45 -10.62
C ALA A 210 13.71 -5.69 -10.70
N ILE A 211 12.41 -5.49 -10.94
CA ILE A 211 11.44 -6.57 -11.11
C ILE A 211 11.70 -7.29 -12.44
N SER A 212 11.54 -8.61 -12.44
CA SER A 212 11.68 -9.41 -13.65
C SER A 212 10.62 -9.08 -14.72
N PRO A 213 10.90 -9.28 -16.03
CA PRO A 213 9.91 -9.02 -17.08
C PRO A 213 8.59 -9.79 -16.90
N GLN A 214 8.63 -11.02 -16.38
CA GLN A 214 7.43 -11.78 -16.04
C GLN A 214 6.71 -11.19 -14.82
N GLY A 215 7.49 -10.71 -13.85
CA GLY A 215 7.01 -10.01 -12.68
C GLY A 215 6.24 -8.73 -13.01
N HIS A 216 6.56 -8.03 -14.10
CA HIS A 216 5.83 -6.84 -14.53
C HIS A 216 4.33 -7.13 -14.74
N ILE A 217 4.01 -8.25 -15.39
CA ILE A 217 2.62 -8.67 -15.61
C ILE A 217 1.97 -9.01 -14.27
N VAL A 218 2.64 -9.80 -13.44
CA VAL A 218 2.11 -10.20 -12.12
C VAL A 218 1.84 -9.00 -11.24
N VAL A 219 2.76 -8.04 -11.19
CA VAL A 219 2.64 -6.83 -10.38
C VAL A 219 1.59 -5.89 -10.96
N SER A 220 1.42 -5.83 -12.28
CA SER A 220 0.33 -5.05 -12.90
C SER A 220 -1.05 -5.59 -12.55
N PHE A 221 -1.22 -6.91 -12.49
CA PHE A 221 -2.46 -7.54 -12.02
C PHE A 221 -2.64 -7.44 -10.50
N GLY A 222 -1.56 -7.51 -9.74
CA GLY A 222 -1.56 -7.36 -8.28
C GLY A 222 -1.63 -5.92 -7.78
N SER A 223 -1.49 -4.93 -8.69
CA SER A 223 -1.57 -3.51 -8.38
C SER A 223 -3.02 -3.08 -8.23
N GLU A 224 -3.44 -3.11 -6.99
CA GLU A 224 -4.75 -2.69 -6.53
C GLU A 224 -4.54 -1.84 -5.27
N LEU A 225 -5.46 -0.93 -4.98
CA LEU A 225 -5.68 -0.43 -3.63
C LEU A 225 -7.10 -0.79 -3.22
N ASN A 226 -7.19 -1.62 -2.18
CA ASN A 226 -8.45 -2.06 -1.62
C ASN A 226 -8.69 -1.35 -0.28
N PHE A 227 -9.68 -0.46 -0.28
CA PHE A 227 -10.11 0.31 0.87
C PHE A 227 -11.15 -0.43 1.73
N GLY A 228 -11.73 -1.52 1.22
CA GLY A 228 -12.63 -2.40 1.98
C GLY A 228 -13.73 -1.65 2.75
N GLU A 229 -13.84 -1.94 4.04
CA GLU A 229 -14.81 -1.30 4.95
C GLU A 229 -14.56 0.19 5.21
N ALA A 230 -13.39 0.73 4.81
CA ALA A 230 -13.12 2.16 4.94
C ALA A 230 -13.94 2.99 3.94
N ALA A 231 -14.32 2.40 2.81
CA ALA A 231 -15.23 3.04 1.87
C ALA A 231 -16.66 3.00 2.40
N SER A 232 -17.34 4.16 2.37
CA SER A 232 -18.74 4.22 2.76
C SER A 232 -19.65 3.51 1.74
N PRO A 233 -20.80 2.96 2.18
CA PRO A 233 -21.72 2.27 1.27
C PRO A 233 -22.09 3.12 0.04
N GLY A 234 -22.08 2.51 -1.14
CA GLY A 234 -22.38 3.18 -2.41
C GLY A 234 -21.19 3.88 -3.07
N HIS A 235 -20.03 3.94 -2.41
CA HIS A 235 -18.78 4.40 -3.02
C HIS A 235 -17.92 3.21 -3.48
N ARG A 236 -17.05 3.46 -4.47
CA ARG A 236 -16.05 2.46 -4.86
C ARG A 236 -15.09 2.24 -3.69
N SER A 237 -14.77 0.99 -3.42
CA SER A 237 -13.81 0.59 -2.38
C SER A 237 -12.49 0.07 -2.95
N ARG A 238 -12.30 0.15 -4.26
CA ARG A 238 -11.20 -0.52 -4.95
C ARG A 238 -10.75 0.27 -6.17
N ALA A 239 -9.45 0.38 -6.35
CA ALA A 239 -8.81 0.90 -7.55
C ALA A 239 -7.81 -0.14 -8.05
N SER A 240 -8.09 -0.81 -9.18
CA SER A 240 -7.22 -1.84 -9.77
C SER A 240 -6.64 -1.34 -11.10
N PHE A 241 -5.35 -1.58 -11.33
CA PHE A 241 -4.66 -1.19 -12.56
C PHE A 241 -5.20 -1.97 -13.77
N ALA A 242 -5.38 -3.29 -13.61
CA ALA A 242 -5.91 -4.14 -14.67
C ALA A 242 -7.37 -3.84 -15.01
N ASP A 243 -8.21 -3.55 -14.02
CA ASP A 243 -9.60 -3.13 -14.26
C ASP A 243 -9.67 -1.77 -14.99
N HIS A 244 -8.70 -0.88 -14.73
CA HIS A 244 -8.67 0.45 -15.33
C HIS A 244 -8.25 0.43 -16.80
N PHE A 245 -7.21 -0.32 -17.14
CA PHE A 245 -6.65 -0.34 -18.48
C PHE A 245 -7.14 -1.50 -19.36
N GLY A 246 -7.74 -2.52 -18.77
CA GLY A 246 -8.17 -3.73 -19.46
C GLY A 246 -7.16 -4.88 -19.33
N TYR A 247 -7.68 -6.08 -19.13
CA TYR A 247 -6.85 -7.27 -18.89
C TYR A 247 -6.00 -7.64 -20.10
N PHE A 248 -6.49 -7.42 -21.33
CA PHE A 248 -5.74 -7.74 -22.55
C PHE A 248 -4.53 -6.81 -22.73
N GLU A 249 -4.71 -5.53 -22.43
CA GLU A 249 -3.70 -4.49 -22.49
C GLU A 249 -2.58 -4.78 -21.49
N VAL A 250 -2.93 -5.25 -20.29
CA VAL A 250 -1.95 -5.67 -19.27
C VAL A 250 -1.25 -6.97 -19.67
N LEU A 251 -1.98 -7.99 -20.12
CA LEU A 251 -1.38 -9.27 -20.54
C LEU A 251 -0.44 -9.13 -21.73
N SER A 252 -0.77 -8.23 -22.66
CA SER A 252 0.08 -7.92 -23.81
C SER A 252 1.31 -7.08 -23.45
N GLY A 253 1.38 -6.55 -22.23
CA GLY A 253 2.42 -5.62 -21.79
C GLY A 253 2.31 -4.21 -22.39
N SER A 254 1.21 -3.91 -23.09
CA SER A 254 0.97 -2.56 -23.64
C SER A 254 0.59 -1.56 -22.54
N ARG A 255 0.07 -2.03 -21.40
CA ARG A 255 -0.10 -1.27 -20.17
C ARG A 255 0.60 -2.02 -19.04
N ASP A 256 1.56 -1.35 -18.42
CA ASP A 256 2.47 -1.94 -17.44
C ASP A 256 2.59 -0.98 -16.25
N VAL A 257 2.27 -1.45 -15.04
CA VAL A 257 2.34 -0.62 -13.83
C VAL A 257 3.78 -0.27 -13.45
N THR A 258 4.78 -1.00 -13.95
CA THR A 258 6.18 -0.67 -13.73
C THR A 258 6.61 0.56 -14.54
N ASP A 259 5.92 0.85 -15.64
CA ASP A 259 6.07 2.08 -16.41
C ASP A 259 5.48 3.28 -15.64
N THR A 260 6.30 4.31 -15.44
CA THR A 260 5.94 5.47 -14.63
C THR A 260 4.77 6.25 -15.22
N GLN A 261 4.64 6.34 -16.54
CA GLN A 261 3.55 7.10 -17.17
C GLN A 261 2.23 6.36 -17.02
N HIS A 262 2.20 5.06 -17.30
CA HIS A 262 1.01 4.23 -17.11
C HIS A 262 0.57 4.19 -15.65
N ARG A 263 1.53 4.02 -14.73
CA ARG A 263 1.26 4.02 -13.28
C ARG A 263 0.68 5.35 -12.82
N TRP A 264 1.27 6.47 -13.23
CA TRP A 264 0.78 7.79 -12.84
C TRP A 264 -0.62 8.06 -13.41
N GLN A 265 -0.87 7.69 -14.67
CA GLN A 265 -2.20 7.82 -15.27
C GLN A 265 -3.26 7.07 -14.46
N TRP A 266 -3.00 5.81 -14.10
CA TRP A 266 -3.91 5.04 -13.26
C TRP A 266 -4.10 5.66 -11.87
N ILE A 267 -3.03 6.18 -11.26
CA ILE A 267 -3.11 6.84 -9.96
C ILE A 267 -4.03 8.06 -10.03
N GLU A 268 -3.85 8.90 -11.04
CA GLU A 268 -4.59 10.15 -11.21
C GLU A 268 -6.06 9.91 -11.57
N GLU A 269 -6.33 8.98 -12.49
CA GLU A 269 -7.68 8.73 -13.01
C GLU A 269 -8.51 7.77 -12.15
N ASN A 270 -7.88 6.96 -11.30
CA ASN A 270 -8.56 5.91 -10.54
C ASN A 270 -8.24 5.94 -9.04
N VAL A 271 -6.98 5.83 -8.64
CA VAL A 271 -6.61 5.74 -7.22
C VAL A 271 -7.01 6.97 -6.43
N LEU A 272 -6.59 8.17 -6.88
CA LEU A 272 -6.85 9.42 -6.17
C LEU A 272 -8.35 9.70 -6.02
N PRO A 273 -9.20 9.56 -7.06
CA PRO A 273 -10.65 9.70 -6.90
C PRO A 273 -11.26 8.75 -5.88
N VAL A 274 -10.87 7.47 -5.89
CA VAL A 274 -11.41 6.48 -4.93
C VAL A 274 -10.94 6.79 -3.52
N TRP A 275 -9.64 7.09 -3.35
CA TRP A 275 -9.09 7.48 -2.06
C TRP A 275 -9.75 8.71 -1.48
N TYR A 276 -9.92 9.79 -2.27
CA TYR A 276 -10.54 11.00 -1.75
C TYR A 276 -12.00 10.80 -1.35
N ALA A 277 -12.74 9.88 -1.98
CA ALA A 277 -14.07 9.50 -1.52
C ALA A 277 -14.05 8.77 -0.17
N VAL A 278 -13.01 7.95 0.09
CA VAL A 278 -12.78 7.29 1.38
C VAL A 278 -12.40 8.31 2.46
N ASP A 279 -11.44 9.19 2.16
CA ASP A 279 -10.97 10.26 3.04
C ASP A 279 -12.09 11.24 3.41
N ASP A 280 -12.93 11.60 2.44
CA ASP A 280 -14.13 12.42 2.69
C ASP A 280 -15.14 11.72 3.60
N GLY A 281 -15.11 10.40 3.66
CA GLY A 281 -15.90 9.61 4.60
C GLY A 281 -15.42 9.72 6.05
N PHE A 282 -14.19 10.17 6.30
CA PHE A 282 -13.64 10.25 7.64
C PHE A 282 -14.50 11.16 8.55
N GLY A 283 -14.85 10.66 9.74
CA GLY A 283 -15.78 11.33 10.68
C GLY A 283 -17.27 11.20 10.33
N ARG A 284 -17.62 10.83 9.09
CA ARG A 284 -19.01 10.57 8.66
C ARG A 284 -19.35 9.09 8.61
N TRP A 285 -18.35 8.26 8.35
CA TRP A 285 -18.45 6.80 8.27
C TRP A 285 -17.50 6.14 9.27
N SER A 286 -18.06 5.33 10.18
CA SER A 286 -17.26 4.70 11.24
C SER A 286 -16.25 3.67 10.73
N GLY A 287 -16.46 3.11 9.52
CA GLY A 287 -15.57 2.10 8.95
C GLY A 287 -14.20 2.67 8.60
N THR A 288 -14.13 3.93 8.14
CA THR A 288 -12.85 4.57 7.79
C THR A 288 -11.93 4.64 9.00
N GLU A 289 -12.41 5.22 10.10
CA GLU A 289 -11.64 5.34 11.34
C GLU A 289 -11.29 3.97 11.93
N ARG A 290 -12.24 3.02 11.92
CA ARG A 290 -12.04 1.66 12.43
C ARG A 290 -10.90 0.93 11.70
N VAL A 291 -10.87 1.00 10.38
CA VAL A 291 -9.82 0.35 9.57
C VAL A 291 -8.45 0.95 9.88
N PHE A 292 -8.34 2.28 9.96
CA PHE A 292 -7.08 2.92 10.34
C PHE A 292 -6.64 2.60 11.77
N ARG A 293 -7.57 2.49 12.73
CA ARG A 293 -7.26 2.06 14.10
C ARG A 293 -6.70 0.63 14.12
N SER A 294 -7.34 -0.29 13.42
CA SER A 294 -6.86 -1.67 13.25
C SER A 294 -5.45 -1.71 12.63
N MET A 295 -5.19 -0.92 11.58
CA MET A 295 -3.84 -0.79 11.00
C MET A 295 -2.81 -0.22 11.99
N ALA A 296 -3.20 0.81 12.76
CA ALA A 296 -2.35 1.47 13.75
C ALA A 296 -2.00 0.57 14.95
N GLU A 297 -2.90 -0.33 15.34
CA GLU A 297 -2.71 -1.33 16.39
C GLU A 297 -1.96 -2.58 15.86
N GLY A 298 -1.83 -2.70 14.53
CA GLY A 298 -1.28 -3.88 13.87
C GLY A 298 -2.26 -5.04 13.81
N GLU A 299 -3.54 -4.88 14.12
CA GLU A 299 -4.53 -5.95 14.23
C GLU A 299 -5.21 -6.31 12.90
N ALA A 300 -4.45 -6.41 11.80
CA ALA A 300 -5.02 -6.91 10.55
C ALA A 300 -5.37 -8.40 10.68
N ASN A 301 -6.61 -8.78 10.32
CA ASN A 301 -7.07 -10.17 10.24
C ASN A 301 -6.40 -10.88 9.04
N MET A 302 -5.11 -11.16 9.22
CA MET A 302 -4.16 -11.51 8.16
C MET A 302 -4.57 -12.76 7.38
N PHE A 303 -5.23 -13.72 8.03
CA PHE A 303 -5.72 -14.93 7.36
C PHE A 303 -6.78 -14.66 6.29
N GLN A 304 -7.75 -13.78 6.58
CA GLN A 304 -8.78 -13.41 5.59
C GLN A 304 -8.17 -12.66 4.40
N GLN A 305 -7.21 -11.77 4.67
CA GLN A 305 -6.53 -10.99 3.64
C GLN A 305 -5.61 -11.85 2.77
N ILE A 306 -4.89 -12.81 3.36
CA ILE A 306 -4.07 -13.79 2.63
C ILE A 306 -4.96 -14.65 1.71
N ALA A 307 -6.11 -15.12 2.20
CA ALA A 307 -7.04 -15.90 1.40
C ALA A 307 -7.57 -15.09 0.19
N HIS A 308 -7.89 -13.81 0.39
CA HIS A 308 -8.29 -12.93 -0.69
C HIS A 308 -7.16 -12.69 -1.71
N PHE A 309 -5.94 -12.38 -1.25
CA PHE A 309 -4.77 -12.21 -2.11
C PHE A 309 -4.48 -13.46 -2.94
N ALA A 310 -4.53 -14.65 -2.33
CA ALA A 310 -4.37 -15.91 -3.04
C ALA A 310 -5.46 -16.13 -4.11
N SER A 311 -6.69 -15.68 -3.85
CA SER A 311 -7.77 -15.73 -4.85
C SER A 311 -7.53 -14.77 -6.02
N THR A 312 -7.03 -13.55 -5.78
CA THR A 312 -6.68 -12.58 -6.84
C THR A 312 -5.57 -13.10 -7.73
N MET A 313 -4.54 -13.72 -7.14
CA MET A 313 -3.46 -14.40 -7.87
C MET A 313 -3.97 -15.61 -8.67
N SER A 314 -5.15 -16.14 -8.33
CA SER A 314 -5.81 -17.20 -9.10
C SER A 314 -6.61 -16.69 -10.31
N PHE A 315 -6.83 -15.37 -10.47
CA PHE A 315 -7.46 -14.78 -11.66
C PHE A 315 -6.50 -14.58 -12.84
N LEU A 316 -5.19 -14.75 -12.63
CA LEU A 316 -4.19 -14.95 -13.69
C LEU A 316 -4.28 -16.36 -14.33
N ARG A 317 -5.45 -17.02 -14.18
CA ARG A 317 -5.79 -18.33 -14.76
C ARG A 317 -6.52 -18.17 -16.08
#